data_AF-W6MDP5-F1
#
_entry.id   AF-W6MDP5-F1
#
_cell.length_a   1.000
_cell.length_b   1.000
_cell.length_c   1.000
_cell.angle_alpha   90.00
_cell.angle_beta   90.00
_cell.angle_gamma   90.00
#
_symmetry.space_group_name_H-M   'P 1'
#
loop_
_entity.id
_entity.type
_entity.pdbx_description
1 polymer ?
#
loop_
_entity_poly.entity_id
_entity_poly.type
_entity_poly.pdbx_seq_one_letter_code
_entity_poly.pdbx_strand_id
1 'polypeptide(L)'
;MKWLRKFKSHWFYWHTGYRKIAVLSMITSAVVLWSFLGITSGFSIGAILVAVLLDTVGFWLAIVYLLLVRPYFPDWLGLQSSADTLLIKQVVIPMIVGFFLNRIVSFCVAKLCGYRFDEGH
;
A
#
# COMPACT_ATOMS: atom_id res chain seq x y z
N MET A 1 -13.67 -16.97 8.17
CA MET A 1 -12.48 -16.53 7.40
C MET A 1 -12.66 -16.47 5.86
N LYS A 2 -13.83 -16.84 5.29
CA LYS A 2 -14.09 -16.77 3.84
C LYS A 2 -14.07 -15.34 3.26
N TRP A 3 -14.41 -14.33 4.05
CA TRP A 3 -14.48 -12.93 3.62
C TRP A 3 -13.10 -12.34 3.25
N LEU A 4 -12.05 -12.72 3.98
CA LEU A 4 -10.67 -12.26 3.70
C LEU A 4 -10.16 -12.70 2.32
N ARG A 5 -10.71 -13.79 1.75
CA ARG A 5 -10.36 -14.21 0.38
C ARG A 5 -10.83 -13.23 -0.69
N LYS A 6 -11.82 -12.38 -0.40
CA LYS A 6 -12.34 -11.39 -1.35
C LYS A 6 -11.42 -10.15 -1.47
N PHE A 7 -10.58 -9.87 -0.46
CA PHE A 7 -9.65 -8.73 -0.44
C PHE A 7 -8.33 -9.06 -1.13
N LYS A 8 -8.39 -9.16 -2.45
CA LYS A 8 -7.22 -9.40 -3.29
C LYS A 8 -6.54 -8.08 -3.68
N SER A 9 -5.21 -8.12 -3.75
CA SER A 9 -4.40 -7.02 -4.28
C SER A 9 -4.61 -6.88 -5.80
N HIS A 10 -4.38 -5.70 -6.36
CA HIS A 10 -4.39 -5.45 -7.80
C HIS A 10 -3.44 -6.38 -8.57
N TRP A 11 -2.31 -6.77 -7.97
CA TRP A 11 -1.39 -7.78 -8.50
C TRP A 11 -2.04 -9.14 -8.72
N PHE A 12 -2.99 -9.55 -7.88
CA PHE A 12 -3.72 -10.81 -8.07
C PHE A 12 -4.51 -10.78 -9.38
N TYR A 13 -5.21 -9.68 -9.67
CA TYR A 13 -5.97 -9.52 -10.91
C TYR A 13 -5.06 -9.42 -12.14
N TRP A 14 -3.86 -8.86 -11.97
CA TRP A 14 -2.85 -8.85 -13.02
C TRP A 14 -2.41 -10.26 -13.40
N HIS A 15 -2.06 -11.10 -12.41
CA HIS A 15 -1.61 -12.47 -12.63
C HIS A 15 -2.72 -13.43 -13.10
N THR A 16 -3.97 -13.16 -12.73
CA THR A 16 -5.14 -13.96 -13.15
C THR A 16 -5.73 -13.52 -14.50
N GLY A 17 -5.10 -12.57 -15.19
CA GLY A 17 -5.49 -12.14 -16.54
C GLY A 17 -6.52 -11.02 -16.60
N TYR A 18 -7.09 -10.60 -15.46
CA TYR A 18 -8.01 -9.47 -15.33
C TYR A 18 -7.27 -8.11 -15.34
N ARG A 19 -6.46 -7.86 -16.37
CA ARG A 19 -5.58 -6.68 -16.47
C ARG A 19 -6.32 -5.35 -16.35
N LYS A 20 -7.54 -5.25 -16.90
CA LYS A 20 -8.36 -4.03 -16.77
C LYS A 20 -8.67 -3.69 -15.32
N ILE A 21 -9.06 -4.70 -14.53
CA ILE A 21 -9.36 -4.54 -13.10
C ILE A 21 -8.08 -4.17 -12.35
N ALA A 22 -6.95 -4.80 -12.66
CA ALA A 22 -5.67 -4.49 -12.05
C ALA A 22 -5.24 -3.03 -12.28
N VAL A 23 -5.26 -2.57 -13.53
CA VAL A 23 -4.85 -1.20 -13.90
C VAL A 23 -5.79 -0.16 -13.30
N LEU A 24 -7.12 -0.38 -13.39
CA LEU A 24 -8.09 0.51 -12.76
C LEU A 24 -7.88 0.57 -11.24
N SER A 25 -7.68 -0.58 -10.60
CA SER A 25 -7.43 -0.64 -9.16
C SER A 25 -6.14 0.09 -8.78
N MET A 26 -5.06 -0.05 -9.57
CA MET A 26 -3.81 0.69 -9.35
C MET A 26 -4.01 2.20 -9.47
N ILE A 27 -4.66 2.67 -10.54
CA ILE A 27 -4.91 4.10 -10.77
C ILE A 27 -5.81 4.66 -9.67
N THR A 28 -6.93 4.00 -9.38
CA THR A 28 -7.85 4.45 -8.32
C THR A 28 -7.17 4.44 -6.97
N SER A 29 -6.34 3.43 -6.65
CA SER A 29 -5.62 3.40 -5.38
C SER A 29 -4.60 4.53 -5.30
N ALA A 30 -3.84 4.80 -6.36
CA ALA A 30 -2.89 5.90 -6.41
C ALA A 30 -3.58 7.26 -6.23
N VAL A 31 -4.71 7.50 -6.90
CA VAL A 31 -5.49 8.73 -6.77
C VAL A 31 -6.01 8.88 -5.34
N VAL A 32 -6.65 7.84 -4.79
CA VAL A 32 -7.21 7.91 -3.44
C VAL A 32 -6.11 8.08 -2.39
N LEU A 33 -4.99 7.36 -2.51
CA LEU A 33 -3.87 7.47 -1.59
C LEU A 33 -3.21 8.85 -1.67
N TRP A 34 -3.10 9.42 -2.87
CA TRP A 34 -2.56 10.76 -3.07
C TRP A 34 -3.50 11.85 -2.55
N SER A 35 -4.81 11.74 -2.80
CA SER A 35 -5.78 12.65 -2.21
C SER A 35 -5.80 12.56 -0.69
N PHE A 36 -5.63 11.37 -0.11
CA PHE A 36 -5.63 11.20 1.33
C PHE A 36 -4.32 11.64 1.98
N LEU A 37 -3.15 11.22 1.51
CA LEU A 37 -1.86 11.50 2.13
C LEU A 37 -1.16 12.73 1.55
N GLY A 38 -1.21 12.91 0.23
CA GLY A 38 -0.57 14.04 -0.45
C GLY A 38 -1.18 15.38 -0.05
N ILE A 39 -2.52 15.48 -0.04
CA ILE A 39 -3.22 16.74 0.27
C ILE A 39 -3.19 17.05 1.77
N THR A 40 -3.42 16.06 2.63
CA THR A 40 -3.58 16.32 4.07
C THR A 40 -2.26 16.57 4.79
N SER A 41 -1.17 16.00 4.27
CA SER A 41 0.05 15.83 5.06
C SER A 41 1.34 16.03 4.25
N GLY A 42 1.23 16.51 3.00
CA GLY A 42 2.39 16.90 2.18
C GLY A 42 3.30 15.73 1.78
N PHE A 43 2.75 14.52 1.68
CA PHE A 43 3.53 13.36 1.26
C PHE A 43 3.95 13.46 -0.20
N SER A 44 5.16 12.98 -0.52
CA SER A 44 5.69 12.97 -1.88
C SER A 44 4.86 12.04 -2.78
N ILE A 45 4.61 12.48 -4.02
CA ILE A 45 3.94 11.64 -5.01
C ILE A 45 4.74 10.36 -5.30
N GLY A 46 6.08 10.43 -5.22
CA GLY A 46 6.96 9.28 -5.40
C GLY A 46 6.79 8.24 -4.30
N ALA A 47 6.66 8.67 -3.05
CA ALA A 47 6.38 7.80 -1.91
C ALA A 47 5.06 7.03 -2.09
N ILE A 48 4.03 7.73 -2.58
CA ILE A 48 2.71 7.14 -2.84
C ILE A 48 2.78 6.11 -3.97
N LEU A 49 3.47 6.41 -5.08
CA LEU A 49 3.65 5.47 -6.17
C LEU A 49 4.40 4.21 -5.72
N VAL A 50 5.47 4.39 -4.94
CA VAL A 50 6.25 3.28 -4.38
C VAL A 50 5.38 2.42 -3.47
N ALA A 51 4.54 3.02 -2.62
CA ALA A 51 3.61 2.28 -1.76
C ALA A 51 2.56 1.49 -2.55
N VAL A 52 2.00 2.06 -3.62
CA VAL A 52 1.03 1.37 -4.48
C VAL A 52 1.68 0.20 -5.23
N LEU A 53 2.90 0.38 -5.74
CA LEU A 53 3.62 -0.64 -6.51
C LEU A 53 4.12 -1.80 -5.63
N LEU A 54 4.81 -1.50 -4.53
CA LEU A 54 5.39 -2.53 -3.65
C LEU A 54 4.33 -3.29 -2.84
N ASP A 55 3.16 -2.69 -2.59
CA ASP A 55 2.00 -3.30 -1.95
C ASP A 55 2.38 -4.19 -0.74
N THR A 56 2.25 -5.51 -0.89
CA THR A 56 2.54 -6.49 0.17
C THR A 56 4.02 -6.55 0.53
N VAL A 57 4.93 -6.40 -0.44
CA VAL A 57 6.38 -6.33 -0.18
C VAL A 57 6.71 -5.06 0.60
N GLY A 58 6.09 -3.93 0.23
CA GLY A 58 6.27 -2.65 0.93
C GLY A 58 5.82 -2.71 2.39
N PHE A 59 4.69 -3.37 2.65
CA PHE A 59 4.19 -3.60 4.00
C PHE A 59 5.19 -4.37 4.87
N TRP A 60 5.75 -5.48 4.37
CA TRP A 60 6.75 -6.25 5.11
C TRP A 60 8.05 -5.49 5.32
N LEU A 61 8.51 -4.73 4.31
CA LEU A 61 9.68 -3.87 4.45
C LEU A 61 9.47 -2.82 5.55
N ALA A 62 8.29 -2.20 5.62
CA ALA A 62 7.95 -1.24 6.67
C ALA A 62 8.00 -1.88 8.08
N ILE A 63 7.48 -3.11 8.22
CA ILE A 63 7.53 -3.84 9.49
C ILE A 63 8.97 -4.18 9.88
N VAL A 64 9.76 -4.73 8.94
CA VAL A 64 11.16 -5.08 9.17
C VAL A 64 11.95 -3.83 9.57
N TYR A 65 11.71 -2.71 8.89
CA TYR A 65 12.33 -1.44 9.26
C TYR A 65 12.02 -1.06 10.72
N LEU A 66 10.74 -1.03 11.09
CA LEU A 66 10.31 -0.60 12.42
C LEU A 66 10.77 -1.52 13.55
N LEU A 67 10.74 -2.85 13.34
CA LEU A 67 10.97 -3.83 14.39
C LEU A 67 12.42 -4.30 14.49
N LEU A 68 13.11 -4.42 13.34
CA LEU A 68 14.40 -5.09 13.26
C LEU A 68 15.55 -4.16 12.87
N VAL A 69 15.28 -3.06 12.18
CA VAL A 69 16.35 -2.18 11.67
C VAL A 69 16.50 -0.97 12.57
N ARG A 70 15.40 -0.28 12.87
CA ARG A 70 15.38 0.94 13.70
C ARG A 70 16.10 0.80 15.06
N PRO A 71 15.95 -0.30 15.83
CA PRO A 71 16.60 -0.41 17.14
C PRO A 71 18.14 -0.48 17.08
N TYR A 72 18.71 -0.82 15.92
CA TYR A 72 20.16 -0.98 15.74
C TYR A 72 20.83 0.27 15.17
N PHE A 73 20.09 1.36 14.96
CA PHE A 73 20.66 2.67 14.65
C PHE A 73 20.88 3.44 15.95
N PRO A 74 22.14 3.57 16.40
CA PRO A 74 22.47 4.36 17.59
C PRO A 74 22.47 5.87 17.29
N ASP A 75 21.93 6.64 18.23
CA ASP A 75 21.60 8.07 18.08
C ASP A 75 22.80 8.97 18.40
N TRP A 76 23.91 8.80 17.67
CA TRP A 76 25.18 9.47 18.00
C TRP A 76 25.20 10.98 17.72
N LEU A 77 24.29 11.49 16.88
CA LEU A 77 24.37 12.87 16.35
C LEU A 77 23.02 13.61 16.26
N GLY A 78 21.90 13.05 16.76
CA GLY A 78 20.57 13.68 16.68
C GLY A 78 19.98 13.80 15.25
N LEU A 79 20.78 13.54 14.22
CA LEU A 79 20.37 13.35 12.82
C LEU A 79 19.42 12.16 12.63
N GLN A 80 19.45 11.18 13.55
CA GLN A 80 18.55 10.04 13.52
C GLN A 80 17.10 10.49 13.65
N SER A 81 16.78 11.39 14.59
CA SER A 81 15.40 11.87 14.80
C SER A 81 14.76 12.45 13.53
N SER A 82 15.51 13.27 12.79
CA SER A 82 15.05 13.87 11.54
C SER A 82 14.95 12.85 10.40
N ALA A 83 15.94 11.97 10.27
CA ALA A 83 15.94 10.92 9.25
C ALA A 83 14.85 9.86 9.49
N ASP A 84 14.65 9.42 10.74
CA ASP A 84 13.56 8.52 11.15
C ASP A 84 12.21 9.18 10.88
N THR A 85 12.05 10.46 11.23
CA THR A 85 10.81 11.18 10.98
C THR A 85 10.50 11.24 9.47
N LEU A 86 11.51 11.49 8.64
CA LEU A 86 11.36 11.49 7.19
C LEU A 86 11.05 10.09 6.63
N LEU A 87 11.73 9.04 7.10
CA LEU A 87 11.47 7.66 6.65
C LEU A 87 10.09 7.18 7.11
N ILE A 88 9.71 7.45 8.35
CA ILE A 88 8.42 7.06 8.89
C ILE A 88 7.31 7.79 8.13
N LYS A 89 7.43 9.10 7.96
CA LYS A 89 6.46 9.88 7.19
C LYS A 89 6.47 9.48 5.73
N GLN A 90 7.58 9.54 5.01
CA GLN A 90 7.54 9.37 3.56
C GLN A 90 7.54 7.91 3.10
N VAL A 91 7.84 6.92 3.94
CA VAL A 91 8.00 5.52 3.49
C VAL A 91 7.12 4.56 4.28
N VAL A 92 7.22 4.55 5.60
CA VAL A 92 6.51 3.57 6.45
C VAL A 92 5.00 3.81 6.43
N ILE A 93 4.55 5.04 6.71
CA ILE A 93 3.12 5.36 6.77
C ILE A 93 2.43 5.10 5.41
N PRO A 94 2.97 5.55 4.26
CA PRO A 94 2.36 5.29 2.96
C PRO A 94 2.31 3.82 2.63
N MET A 95 3.34 3.04 2.97
CA MET A 95 3.35 1.60 2.73
C MET A 95 2.29 0.86 3.55
N ILE A 96 2.13 1.21 4.82
CA ILE A 96 1.12 0.59 5.69
C ILE A 96 -0.29 0.98 5.23
N VAL A 97 -0.55 2.28 5.07
CA VAL A 97 -1.87 2.77 4.64
C VAL A 97 -2.19 2.28 3.23
N GLY A 98 -1.22 2.34 2.33
CA GLY A 98 -1.30 1.87 0.96
C GLY A 98 -1.69 0.41 0.86
N PHE A 99 -1.11 -0.45 1.69
CA PHE A 99 -1.45 -1.87 1.71
C PHE A 99 -2.95 -2.14 1.98
N PHE A 100 -3.52 -1.49 3.00
CA PHE A 100 -4.94 -1.67 3.33
C PHE A 100 -5.84 -1.01 2.28
N LEU A 101 -5.49 0.21 1.87
CA LEU A 101 -6.27 0.97 0.90
C LEU A 101 -6.32 0.28 -0.46
N ASN A 102 -5.17 -0.22 -0.94
CA ASN A 102 -5.08 -0.98 -2.18
C ASN A 102 -6.03 -2.17 -2.19
N ARG A 103 -6.15 -2.92 -1.09
CA ARG A 103 -7.04 -4.08 -1.01
C ARG A 103 -8.52 -3.69 -1.00
N ILE A 104 -8.87 -2.61 -0.31
CA ILE A 104 -10.24 -2.08 -0.28
C ILE A 104 -10.63 -1.57 -1.68
N VAL A 105 -9.77 -0.76 -2.29
CA VAL A 105 -10.00 -0.20 -3.62
C VAL A 105 -10.05 -1.30 -4.67
N SER A 106 -9.12 -2.26 -4.65
CA SER A 106 -9.13 -3.39 -5.58
C SER A 106 -10.39 -4.25 -5.44
N PHE A 107 -10.88 -4.45 -4.22
CA PHE A 107 -12.16 -5.12 -3.99
C PHE A 107 -13.33 -4.32 -4.59
N CYS A 108 -13.39 -3.01 -4.34
CA CYS A 108 -14.44 -2.14 -4.87
C CYS A 108 -14.42 -2.09 -6.40
N VAL A 109 -13.25 -1.89 -7.02
CA VAL A 109 -13.09 -1.87 -8.48
C VAL A 109 -13.49 -3.21 -9.08
N ALA A 110 -13.03 -4.32 -8.51
CA ALA A 110 -13.43 -5.65 -8.98
C ALA A 110 -14.95 -5.87 -8.89
N LYS A 111 -15.59 -5.44 -7.79
CA LYS A 111 -17.04 -5.51 -7.63
C LYS A 111 -17.78 -4.65 -8.65
N LEU A 112 -17.29 -3.43 -8.92
CA LEU A 112 -17.87 -2.52 -9.93
C LEU A 112 -17.70 -3.04 -11.36
N CYS A 113 -16.59 -3.71 -11.65
CA CYS A 113 -16.34 -4.37 -12.94
C CYS A 113 -17.08 -5.71 -13.09
N GLY A 114 -17.92 -6.11 -12.13
CA GLY A 114 -18.70 -7.35 -12.20
C GLY A 114 -17.88 -8.63 -11.98
N TYR A 115 -16.71 -8.55 -11.34
CA TYR A 115 -15.92 -9.73 -10.99
C TYR A 115 -16.71 -10.61 -10.02
N ARG A 116 -16.97 -11.85 -10.44
CA ARG A 116 -17.56 -12.88 -9.57
C ARG A 116 -16.47 -13.40 -8.64
N PHE A 117 -16.53 -12.95 -7.39
CA PHE A 117 -15.79 -13.59 -6.31
C PHE A 117 -16.43 -14.96 -6.10
N ASP A 118 -15.84 -16.03 -6.64
CA ASP A 118 -16.36 -17.40 -6.51
C ASP A 118 -16.92 -17.62 -5.10
N GLU A 119 -18.25 -17.68 -5.03
CA GLU A 119 -18.94 -18.23 -3.89
C GLU A 119 -18.88 -19.73 -4.10
N GLY A 120 -17.79 -20.32 -3.60
CA GLY A 120 -17.46 -21.72 -3.86
C GLY A 120 -18.69 -22.62 -3.76
N HIS A 121 -19.05 -23.17 -4.92
CA HIS A 121 -19.49 -24.54 -5.09
C HIS A 121 -18.49 -25.18 -6.06
#